data_AF-A0AAD2HD31-F1
#
_entry.id   AF-A0AAD2HD31-F1
#
_cell.length_a   1.000
_cell.length_b   1.000
_cell.length_c   1.000
_cell.angle_alpha   90.00
_cell.angle_beta   90.00
_cell.angle_gamma   90.00
#
_symmetry.space_group_name_H-M   'P 1'
#
loop_
_entity.id
_entity.type
_entity.pdbx_description
1 polymer ?
#
loop_
_entity_poly.entity_id
_entity_poly.type
_entity_poly.pdbx_seq_one_letter_code
_entity_poly.pdbx_strand_id
1 'polypeptide(L)'
;MYLESIPSNENPRHVYVGDSLAALRMINGQINARLDADCILDSGSQIVSMAFSEAVNAQLSWDPKVVIYMESANGSISKSLGLARNVPFRFGTILVYLQVHILESPAYKVLLGRPFDIATESNIKNAADGSQIITMRDPNLKTRCAMATQPRRADDLPRNTKNNDGSTEPYSSSKLTTSPDEPNPERDFQRASRN
;
A
#
# COMPACT_ATOMS: atom_id res chain seq x y z
N MET A 1 4.37 0.98 -28.85
CA MET A 1 4.07 2.03 -27.84
C MET A 1 3.15 3.08 -28.48
N TYR A 2 2.23 3.78 -27.78
CA TYR A 2 1.25 4.68 -28.42
C TYR A 2 1.88 5.70 -29.37
N LEU A 3 2.96 6.36 -28.92
CA LEU A 3 3.70 7.35 -29.70
C LEU A 3 4.37 6.75 -30.96
N GLU A 4 4.73 5.48 -30.92
CA GLU A 4 5.33 4.76 -32.05
C GLU A 4 4.28 4.25 -33.05
N SER A 5 3.00 4.27 -32.68
CA SER A 5 1.88 3.80 -33.51
C SER A 5 1.15 4.93 -34.24
N ILE A 6 1.58 6.18 -34.06
CA ILE A 6 0.95 7.35 -34.68
C ILE A 6 1.43 7.45 -36.13
N PRO A 7 0.53 7.44 -37.13
CA PRO A 7 0.90 7.68 -38.52
C PRO A 7 1.59 9.03 -38.69
N SER A 8 2.58 9.12 -39.58
CA SER A 8 3.37 10.36 -39.77
C SER A 8 2.54 11.59 -40.18
N ASN A 9 1.26 11.42 -40.54
CA ASN A 9 0.33 12.49 -40.92
C ASN A 9 -0.61 12.93 -39.78
N GLU A 10 -0.53 12.34 -38.58
CA GLU A 10 -1.37 12.67 -37.44
C GLU A 10 -0.58 13.33 -36.30
N ASN A 11 -1.16 14.37 -35.70
CA ASN A 11 -0.59 14.98 -34.50
C ASN A 11 -0.92 14.11 -33.27
N PRO A 12 0.04 13.87 -32.36
CA PRO A 12 -0.22 13.15 -31.13
C PRO A 12 -1.28 13.85 -30.28
N ARG A 13 -2.24 13.08 -29.75
CA ARG A 13 -3.15 13.61 -28.74
C ARG A 13 -2.35 13.91 -27.47
N HIS A 14 -2.75 14.94 -26.72
CA HIS A 14 -2.17 15.19 -25.41
C HIS A 14 -2.51 14.03 -24.47
N VAL A 15 -1.49 13.23 -24.13
CA VAL A 15 -1.63 12.09 -23.22
C VAL A 15 -1.12 12.50 -21.86
N TYR A 16 -1.96 12.37 -20.84
CA TYR A 16 -1.52 12.44 -19.46
C TYR A 16 -1.03 11.06 -19.04
N VAL A 17 0.25 10.99 -18.68
CA VAL A 17 0.86 9.79 -18.13
C VAL A 17 0.73 9.89 -16.61
N GLY A 18 0.15 8.85 -15.99
CA GLY A 18 0.10 8.78 -14.53
C GLY A 18 1.49 8.58 -13.95
N ASP A 19 1.68 9.00 -12.70
CA ASP A 19 2.93 8.76 -12.00
C ASP A 19 3.24 7.26 -11.90
N SER A 20 4.53 6.91 -11.94
CA SER A 20 4.97 5.51 -11.81
C SER A 20 4.59 4.89 -10.48
N LEU A 21 4.44 5.72 -9.44
CA LEU A 21 4.06 5.34 -8.08
C LEU A 21 3.31 6.50 -7.41
N ALA A 22 2.26 6.18 -6.64
CA ALA A 22 1.60 7.11 -5.75
C ALA A 22 1.37 6.43 -4.39
N ALA A 23 1.48 7.19 -3.30
CA ALA A 23 1.33 6.63 -1.97
C ALA A 23 -0.11 6.16 -1.71
N LEU A 24 -0.25 4.99 -1.08
CA LEU A 24 -1.53 4.55 -0.53
C LEU A 24 -2.05 5.59 0.47
N ARG A 25 -3.38 5.68 0.59
CA ARG A 25 -4.04 6.66 1.46
C ARG A 25 -4.70 5.98 2.65
N MET A 26 -4.67 6.69 3.77
CA MET A 26 -5.14 6.19 5.05
C MET A 26 -6.05 7.21 5.73
N ILE A 27 -6.88 6.72 6.62
CA ILE A 27 -7.59 7.52 7.63
C ILE A 27 -7.27 6.99 9.02
N ASN A 28 -7.23 7.87 10.01
CA ASN A 28 -7.12 7.45 11.39
C ASN A 28 -8.51 7.05 11.91
N GLY A 29 -8.59 5.91 12.59
CA GLY A 29 -9.80 5.41 13.23
C GLY A 29 -9.53 5.02 14.67
N GLN A 30 -10.45 5.40 15.55
CA GLN A 30 -10.44 4.94 16.93
C GLN A 30 -11.21 3.62 17.03
N ILE A 31 -10.51 2.57 17.43
CA ILE A 31 -10.98 1.19 17.50
C ILE A 31 -11.27 0.85 18.94
N ASN A 32 -12.47 0.35 19.20
CA ASN A 32 -12.91 -0.09 20.52
C ASN A 32 -12.72 0.96 21.63
N ALA A 33 -12.75 2.25 21.28
CA ALA A 33 -12.45 3.38 22.16
C ALA A 33 -11.10 3.28 22.91
N ARG A 34 -10.15 2.53 22.35
CA ARG A 34 -8.87 2.19 23.01
C ARG A 34 -7.64 2.46 22.16
N LEU A 35 -7.74 2.20 20.86
CA LEU A 35 -6.61 2.26 19.95
C LEU A 35 -6.92 3.23 18.81
N ASP A 36 -6.08 4.24 18.63
CA ASP A 36 -6.08 5.04 17.42
C ASP A 36 -5.10 4.39 16.42
N ALA A 37 -5.61 3.96 15.27
CA ALA A 37 -4.80 3.29 14.24
C ALA A 37 -5.03 3.87 12.85
N ASP A 38 -3.96 3.82 12.05
CA ASP A 38 -4.02 4.15 10.65
C ASP A 38 -4.66 3.01 9.86
N CYS A 39 -5.72 3.35 9.13
CA CYS A 39 -6.54 2.42 8.38
C CYS A 39 -6.37 2.68 6.88
N ILE A 40 -5.88 1.69 6.14
CA ILE A 40 -5.78 1.74 4.67
C ILE A 40 -7.18 1.57 4.07
N LEU A 41 -7.51 2.41 3.09
CA LEU A 41 -8.74 2.29 2.30
C LEU A 41 -8.48 1.39 1.08
N ASP A 42 -9.19 0.27 0.99
CA ASP A 42 -9.05 -0.67 -0.12
C ASP A 42 -10.40 -1.29 -0.52
N SER A 43 -11.13 -0.59 -1.38
CA SER A 43 -12.41 -1.09 -1.92
C SER A 43 -12.28 -2.38 -2.76
N GLY A 44 -11.05 -2.76 -3.14
CA GLY A 44 -10.76 -4.02 -3.83
C GLY A 44 -10.77 -5.23 -2.90
N SER A 45 -10.65 -5.02 -1.59
CA SER A 45 -10.71 -6.09 -0.59
C SER A 45 -12.15 -6.46 -0.23
N GLN A 46 -12.40 -7.76 -0.12
CA GLN A 46 -13.71 -8.30 0.31
C GLN A 46 -13.89 -8.29 1.83
N ILE A 47 -12.87 -7.91 2.61
CA ILE A 47 -12.86 -8.03 4.07
C ILE A 47 -12.41 -6.73 4.74
N VAL A 48 -12.80 -6.55 5.99
CA VAL A 48 -12.07 -5.69 6.92
C VAL A 48 -11.11 -6.58 7.71
N SER A 49 -9.85 -6.18 7.81
CA SER A 49 -8.82 -6.94 8.52
C SER A 49 -7.94 -6.06 9.39
N MET A 50 -7.32 -6.69 10.39
CA MET A 50 -6.48 -6.03 11.39
C MET A 50 -5.32 -6.93 11.78
N ALA A 51 -4.15 -6.35 12.03
CA ALA A 51 -3.00 -7.07 12.56
C ALA A 51 -3.29 -7.60 13.98
N PHE A 52 -2.75 -8.78 14.30
CA PHE A 52 -2.87 -9.39 15.63
C PHE A 52 -2.41 -8.44 16.75
N SER A 53 -1.29 -7.74 16.55
CA SER A 53 -0.78 -6.74 17.50
C SER A 53 -1.81 -5.66 17.81
N GLU A 54 -2.51 -5.16 16.80
CA GLU A 54 -3.53 -4.11 16.96
C GLU A 54 -4.80 -4.66 17.61
N ALA A 55 -5.18 -5.90 17.30
CA ALA A 55 -6.31 -6.56 17.96
C ALA A 55 -6.05 -6.73 19.47
N VAL A 56 -4.81 -7.07 19.85
CA VAL A 56 -4.39 -7.14 21.26
C VAL A 56 -4.39 -5.75 21.90
N ASN A 57 -3.82 -4.74 21.24
CA ASN A 57 -3.81 -3.36 21.74
C ASN A 57 -5.22 -2.80 21.94
N ALA A 58 -6.15 -3.11 21.03
CA ALA A 58 -7.55 -2.74 21.12
C ALA A 58 -8.37 -3.64 22.07
N GLN A 59 -7.75 -4.66 22.68
CA GLN A 59 -8.38 -5.63 23.60
C GLN A 59 -9.58 -6.36 22.98
N LEU A 60 -9.44 -6.79 21.72
CA LEU A 60 -10.48 -7.51 21.01
C LEU A 60 -10.44 -9.01 21.35
N SER A 61 -11.62 -9.60 21.46
CA SER A 61 -11.79 -11.05 21.39
C SER A 61 -12.22 -11.43 19.97
N TRP A 62 -11.72 -12.56 19.46
CA TRP A 62 -12.10 -13.09 18.16
C TRP A 62 -12.45 -14.57 18.24
N ASP A 63 -13.28 -15.01 17.31
CA ASP A 63 -13.67 -16.40 17.16
C ASP A 63 -12.70 -17.12 16.22
N PRO A 64 -11.86 -18.05 16.72
CA PRO A 64 -10.86 -18.74 15.91
C PRO A 64 -11.46 -19.78 14.95
N LYS A 65 -12.78 -20.05 15.04
CA LYS A 65 -13.47 -20.98 14.14
C LYS A 65 -13.89 -20.31 12.83
N VAL A 66 -13.99 -18.98 12.81
CA VAL A 66 -14.36 -18.22 11.60
C VAL A 66 -13.11 -17.64 10.97
N VAL A 67 -12.64 -18.30 9.93
CA VAL A 67 -11.36 -18.03 9.29
C VAL A 67 -11.52 -17.91 7.79
N ILE A 68 -10.65 -17.12 7.19
CA ILE A 68 -10.52 -16.98 5.75
C ILE A 68 -9.13 -17.42 5.32
N TYR A 69 -9.05 -17.93 4.10
CA TYR A 69 -7.81 -18.29 3.43
C TYR A 69 -7.56 -17.26 2.33
N MET A 70 -6.37 -16.67 2.35
CA MET A 70 -5.94 -15.65 1.41
C MET A 70 -4.82 -16.24 0.57
N GLU A 71 -5.09 -16.39 -0.72
CA GLU A 71 -4.10 -16.82 -1.70
C GLU A 71 -3.36 -15.60 -2.22
N SER A 72 -2.02 -15.64 -2.16
CA SER A 72 -1.18 -14.58 -2.70
C SER A 72 -0.86 -14.82 -4.17
N ALA A 73 -0.34 -13.80 -4.84
CA ALA A 73 0.10 -13.91 -6.25
C ALA A 73 1.23 -14.94 -6.46
N ASN A 74 1.94 -15.37 -5.40
CA ASN A 74 2.96 -16.41 -5.49
C ASN A 74 2.43 -17.81 -5.16
N GLY A 75 1.11 -17.96 -4.98
CA GLY A 75 0.45 -19.23 -4.64
C GLY A 75 0.51 -19.59 -3.16
N SER A 76 1.14 -18.77 -2.30
CA SER A 76 1.11 -19.01 -0.86
C SER A 76 -0.29 -18.75 -0.32
N ILE A 77 -0.81 -19.71 0.46
CA ILE A 77 -2.06 -19.53 1.20
C ILE A 77 -1.74 -19.11 2.62
N SER A 78 -2.22 -17.94 3.02
CA SER A 78 -2.19 -17.46 4.40
C SER A 78 -3.58 -17.53 5.01
N LYS A 79 -3.67 -17.70 6.34
CA LYS A 79 -4.93 -17.90 7.05
C LYS A 79 -5.12 -16.82 8.10
N SER A 80 -6.34 -16.30 8.25
CA SER A 80 -6.68 -15.43 9.39
C SER A 80 -6.73 -16.23 10.70
N LEU A 81 -6.43 -15.58 11.82
CA LEU A 81 -6.52 -16.13 13.17
C LEU A 81 -7.96 -16.29 13.67
N GLY A 82 -8.89 -15.49 13.14
CA GLY A 82 -10.30 -15.56 13.49
C GLY A 82 -11.06 -14.29 13.11
N LEU A 83 -12.30 -14.20 13.57
CA LEU A 83 -13.18 -13.05 13.35
C LEU A 83 -13.56 -12.36 14.66
N ALA A 84 -13.18 -11.09 14.81
CA ALA A 84 -13.73 -10.21 15.84
C ALA A 84 -15.05 -9.63 15.34
N ARG A 85 -16.12 -9.79 16.11
CA ARG A 85 -17.47 -9.40 15.70
C ARG A 85 -17.87 -8.05 16.29
N ASN A 86 -18.57 -7.26 15.48
CA ASN A 86 -19.18 -5.99 15.90
C ASN A 86 -18.17 -5.06 16.61
N VAL A 87 -16.98 -4.91 16.04
CA VAL A 87 -15.96 -4.03 16.61
C VAL A 87 -16.35 -2.59 16.29
N PRO A 88 -16.47 -1.69 17.29
CA PRO A 88 -16.80 -0.29 17.03
C PRO A 88 -15.58 0.46 16.52
N PHE A 89 -15.75 1.13 15.39
CA PHE A 89 -14.80 2.05 14.78
C PHE A 89 -15.40 3.44 14.75
N ARG A 90 -14.65 4.42 15.28
CA ARG A 90 -15.00 5.83 15.20
C ARG A 90 -14.07 6.54 14.23
N PHE A 91 -14.67 7.16 13.20
CA PHE A 91 -13.99 7.98 12.21
C PHE A 91 -14.57 9.38 12.26
N GLY A 92 -13.86 10.31 12.90
CA GLY A 92 -14.40 11.62 13.23
C GLY A 92 -15.70 11.47 14.05
N THR A 93 -16.81 11.94 13.49
CA THR A 93 -18.14 11.84 14.13
C THR A 93 -18.88 10.54 13.86
N ILE A 94 -18.41 9.71 12.92
CA ILE A 94 -19.10 8.50 12.47
C ILE A 94 -18.74 7.33 13.37
N LEU A 95 -19.75 6.58 13.85
CA LEU A 95 -19.56 5.31 14.54
C LEU A 95 -20.14 4.16 13.71
N VAL A 96 -19.28 3.22 13.33
CA VAL A 96 -19.66 2.02 12.57
C VAL A 96 -19.17 0.76 13.27
N TYR A 97 -19.96 -0.31 13.23
CA TYR A 97 -19.60 -1.60 13.78
C TYR A 97 -19.20 -2.54 12.63
N LEU A 98 -17.97 -3.07 12.69
CA LEU A 98 -17.38 -3.87 11.62
C LEU A 98 -17.08 -5.29 12.09
N GLN A 99 -17.16 -6.24 11.16
CA GLN A 99 -16.63 -7.60 11.35
C GLN A 99 -15.17 -7.58 10.88
N VAL A 100 -14.23 -7.94 11.75
CA VAL A 100 -12.79 -7.75 11.51
C VAL A 100 -12.07 -9.08 11.55
N HIS A 101 -11.45 -9.46 10.43
CA HIS A 101 -10.57 -10.62 10.39
C HIS A 101 -9.21 -10.29 10.99
N ILE A 102 -8.77 -11.08 11.97
CA ILE A 102 -7.46 -10.88 12.60
C ILE A 102 -6.41 -11.65 11.82
N LEU A 103 -5.34 -10.98 11.42
CA LEU A 103 -4.23 -11.55 10.66
C LEU A 103 -2.95 -11.52 11.49
N GLU A 104 -2.14 -12.58 11.43
CA GLU A 104 -0.92 -12.72 12.25
C GLU A 104 0.04 -11.54 12.04
N SER A 105 0.52 -11.35 10.81
CA SER A 105 1.56 -10.35 10.49
C SER A 105 1.31 -9.68 9.13
N PRO A 106 0.16 -9.00 8.92
CA PRO A 106 -0.06 -8.25 7.70
C PRO A 106 0.88 -7.06 7.61
N ALA A 107 1.14 -6.60 6.39
CA ALA A 107 1.93 -5.39 6.14
C ALA A 107 1.13 -4.10 6.40
N TYR A 108 0.18 -4.08 7.33
CA TYR A 108 -0.65 -2.91 7.65
C TYR A 108 -1.31 -3.10 9.01
N LYS A 109 -1.70 -2.00 9.67
CA LYS A 109 -2.40 -2.05 10.96
C LYS A 109 -3.85 -2.49 10.78
N VAL A 110 -4.58 -1.77 9.92
CA VAL A 110 -5.97 -2.06 9.55
C VAL A 110 -6.17 -1.84 8.05
N LEU A 111 -6.95 -2.71 7.43
CA LEU A 111 -7.44 -2.56 6.07
C LEU A 111 -8.97 -2.50 6.07
N LEU A 112 -9.50 -1.42 5.51
CA LEU A 112 -10.93 -1.18 5.34
C LEU A 112 -11.35 -1.59 3.94
N GLY A 113 -11.94 -2.77 3.83
CA GLY A 113 -12.46 -3.28 2.58
C GLY A 113 -13.90 -2.88 2.28
N ARG A 114 -14.46 -3.52 1.26
CA ARG A 114 -15.83 -3.32 0.78
C ARG A 114 -16.92 -3.37 1.87
N PRO A 115 -16.84 -4.19 2.94
CA PRO A 115 -17.85 -4.13 4.01
C PRO A 115 -17.95 -2.75 4.68
N PHE A 116 -16.82 -2.05 4.83
CA PHE A 116 -16.81 -0.68 5.36
C PHE A 116 -17.45 0.30 4.36
N ASP A 117 -17.14 0.18 3.07
CA ASP A 117 -17.70 1.04 2.03
C ASP A 117 -19.22 0.92 1.96
N ILE A 118 -19.75 -0.31 2.01
CA ILE A 118 -21.18 -0.58 2.00
C ILE A 118 -21.83 -0.01 3.27
N ALA A 119 -21.25 -0.28 4.44
CA ALA A 119 -21.82 0.14 5.72
C ALA A 119 -21.89 1.66 5.88
N THR A 120 -20.94 2.38 5.26
CA THR A 120 -20.83 3.84 5.39
C THR A 120 -21.23 4.60 4.14
N GLU A 121 -21.67 3.93 3.07
CA GLU A 121 -21.86 4.55 1.75
C GLU A 121 -20.67 5.45 1.38
N SER A 122 -19.45 4.92 1.58
CA SER A 122 -18.23 5.70 1.45
C SER A 122 -18.05 6.21 0.01
N ASN A 123 -17.47 7.39 -0.13
CA ASN A 123 -17.08 7.94 -1.42
C ASN A 123 -15.72 8.62 -1.30
N ILE A 124 -14.81 8.26 -2.21
CA ILE A 124 -13.48 8.84 -2.28
C ILE A 124 -13.44 9.80 -3.48
N LYS A 125 -13.06 11.05 -3.20
CA LYS A 125 -12.74 12.04 -4.22
C LYS A 125 -11.22 12.19 -4.30
N ASN A 126 -10.66 11.81 -5.45
CA ASN A 126 -9.24 11.97 -5.77
C ASN A 126 -8.99 13.33 -6.43
N ALA A 127 -7.90 13.99 -6.06
CA ALA A 127 -7.43 15.21 -6.70
C ALA A 127 -6.15 14.97 -7.51
N ALA A 128 -5.85 15.87 -8.45
CA ALA A 128 -4.69 15.75 -9.35
C ALA A 128 -3.34 15.86 -8.63
N ASP A 129 -3.32 16.43 -7.42
CA ASP A 129 -2.15 16.51 -6.55
C ASP A 129 -1.91 15.23 -5.71
N GLY A 130 -2.70 14.18 -5.95
CA GLY A 130 -2.65 12.91 -5.23
C GLY A 130 -3.33 12.94 -3.85
N SER A 131 -3.93 14.06 -3.44
CA SER A 131 -4.74 14.12 -2.24
C SER A 131 -6.08 13.40 -2.44
N GLN A 132 -6.63 12.88 -1.33
CA GLN A 132 -7.95 12.24 -1.34
C GLN A 132 -8.77 12.72 -0.15
N ILE A 133 -10.06 12.92 -0.39
CA ILE A 133 -11.06 13.17 0.65
C ILE A 133 -12.02 11.98 0.63
N ILE A 134 -12.26 11.38 1.78
CA ILE A 134 -13.31 10.38 1.95
C ILE A 134 -14.53 11.03 2.60
N THR A 135 -15.70 10.77 2.04
CA THR A 135 -17.00 11.09 2.64
C THR A 135 -17.66 9.80 3.08
N MET A 136 -18.20 9.78 4.30
CA MET A 136 -18.91 8.64 4.88
C MET A 136 -20.26 9.10 5.42
N ARG A 137 -21.25 8.24 5.34
CA ARG A 137 -22.55 8.36 5.99
C ARG A 137 -22.56 7.52 7.27
N ASP A 138 -23.10 8.08 8.34
CA ASP A 138 -23.34 7.33 9.56
C ASP A 138 -24.50 6.35 9.33
N PRO A 139 -24.29 5.02 9.45
CA PRO A 139 -25.36 4.05 9.22
C PRO A 139 -26.52 4.21 10.20
N ASN A 140 -26.27 4.73 11.40
CA ASN A 140 -27.23 4.87 12.49
C ASN A 140 -27.88 6.26 12.51
N LEU A 141 -27.07 7.32 12.45
CA LEU A 141 -27.53 8.72 12.60
C LEU A 141 -27.88 9.39 11.27
N LYS A 142 -27.54 8.77 10.14
CA LYS A 142 -27.75 9.29 8.78
C LYS A 142 -27.08 10.64 8.49
N THR A 143 -26.19 11.11 9.36
CA THR A 143 -25.32 12.27 9.13
C THR A 143 -24.17 11.90 8.20
N ARG A 144 -23.45 12.90 7.67
CA ARG A 144 -22.25 12.68 6.85
C ARG A 144 -21.03 13.34 7.47
N CYS A 145 -19.88 12.71 7.29
CA CYS A 145 -18.57 13.24 7.66
C CYS A 145 -17.66 13.18 6.45
N ALA A 146 -16.87 14.23 6.23
CA ALA A 146 -15.81 14.25 5.25
C ALA A 146 -14.47 14.36 5.98
N MET A 147 -13.51 13.54 5.61
CA MET A 147 -12.17 13.53 6.20
C MET A 147 -11.12 13.59 5.10
N ALA A 148 -10.10 14.41 5.31
CA ALA A 148 -8.89 14.34 4.50
C ALA A 148 -8.14 13.05 4.83
N THR A 149 -7.71 12.33 3.81
CA THR A 149 -6.82 11.18 3.98
C THR A 149 -5.38 11.66 4.17
N GLN A 150 -4.52 10.78 4.69
CA GLN A 150 -3.08 11.00 4.79
C GLN A 150 -2.32 9.97 3.96
N PRO A 151 -1.14 10.31 3.40
CA PRO A 151 -0.31 9.32 2.75
C PRO A 151 0.18 8.27 3.76
N ARG A 152 0.27 7.03 3.31
CA ARG A 152 0.84 5.94 4.09
C ARG A 152 2.29 6.25 4.46
N ARG A 153 2.63 6.12 5.74
CA ARG A 153 4.00 6.41 6.21
C ARG A 153 4.92 5.25 5.83
N ALA A 154 6.18 5.58 5.52
CA ALA A 154 7.19 4.58 5.21
C ALA A 154 7.43 3.62 6.39
N ASP A 155 7.32 4.12 7.62
CA ASP A 155 7.49 3.33 8.85
C ASP A 155 6.38 2.27 9.06
N ASP A 156 5.25 2.39 8.35
CA ASP A 156 4.17 1.39 8.37
C ASP A 156 4.45 0.20 7.43
N LEU A 157 5.61 0.16 6.75
CA LEU A 157 6.07 -1.02 6.03
C LEU A 157 6.65 -2.04 7.04
N PRO A 158 6.35 -3.33 6.92
CA PRO A 158 6.94 -4.33 7.81
C PRO A 158 8.47 -4.29 7.68
N ARG A 159 9.17 -4.05 8.79
CA ARG A 159 10.61 -4.28 8.86
C ARG A 159 10.85 -5.76 8.60
N ASN A 160 11.57 -6.07 7.55
CA ASN A 160 12.02 -7.42 7.28
C ASN A 160 13.06 -7.79 8.35
N THR A 161 12.63 -8.28 9.52
CA THR A 161 13.53 -8.88 10.52
C THR A 161 13.91 -10.29 10.05
N LYS A 162 14.55 -10.37 8.88
CA LYS A 162 15.48 -11.46 8.65
C LYS A 162 16.78 -11.01 9.33
N ASN A 163 17.09 -11.64 10.45
CA ASN A 163 18.46 -11.67 10.94
C ASN A 163 19.30 -12.31 9.83
N ASN A 164 19.96 -11.47 9.03
CA ASN A 164 21.15 -11.88 8.31
C ASN A 164 22.31 -11.16 9.01
N ASP A 165 23.13 -11.97 9.68
CA ASP A 165 24.55 -11.71 9.73
C ASP A 165 25.07 -11.48 8.30
N GLY A 166 26.01 -10.56 8.15
CA GLY A 166 26.69 -10.33 6.87
C GLY A 166 26.10 -9.22 6.03
N SER A 167 26.45 -7.98 6.39
CA SER A 167 26.85 -6.89 5.49
C SER A 167 26.56 -7.03 3.99
N THR A 168 25.73 -6.14 3.44
CA THR A 168 26.12 -5.31 2.29
C THR A 168 25.22 -4.07 2.18
N GLU A 169 25.87 -2.90 2.19
CA GLU A 169 25.31 -1.54 2.04
C GLU A 169 24.48 -1.37 0.75
N PRO A 170 23.45 -0.50 0.72
CA PRO A 170 22.72 -0.21 -0.50
C PRO A 170 23.51 0.71 -1.44
N TYR A 171 23.37 0.40 -2.73
CA TYR A 171 23.95 1.10 -3.87
C TYR A 171 23.71 2.62 -3.81
N SER A 172 24.78 3.39 -3.65
CA SER A 172 24.78 4.85 -3.79
C SER A 172 24.86 5.23 -5.26
N SER A 173 23.84 5.92 -5.77
CA SER A 173 23.91 6.56 -7.09
C SER A 173 24.77 7.83 -7.00
N SER A 174 26.01 7.77 -7.47
CA SER A 174 26.79 8.98 -7.74
C SER A 174 27.45 8.93 -9.11
N LYS A 175 26.82 9.68 -10.02
CA LYS A 175 27.41 10.54 -11.06
C LYS A 175 28.47 9.96 -12.00
N LEU A 176 28.05 9.90 -13.26
CA LEU A 176 28.84 10.03 -14.48
C LEU A 176 29.86 11.18 -14.37
N THR A 177 31.16 10.87 -14.39
CA THR A 177 32.21 11.78 -14.87
C THR A 177 33.25 10.96 -15.62
N THR A 178 33.43 11.29 -16.90
CA THR A 178 34.44 10.74 -17.81
C THR A 178 35.85 11.20 -17.42
N SER A 179 36.84 10.31 -17.48
CA SER A 179 38.23 10.66 -17.77
C SER A 179 38.86 9.61 -18.69
N PRO A 180 39.81 10.01 -19.54
CA PRO A 180 40.41 9.17 -20.57
C PRO A 180 41.52 8.29 -19.98
N ASP A 181 41.96 7.31 -20.76
CA ASP A 181 43.09 6.40 -20.52
C ASP A 181 42.72 5.01 -19.96
N GLU A 182 42.22 4.15 -20.85
CA GLU A 182 42.57 2.73 -20.83
C GLU A 182 43.08 2.27 -22.21
N PRO A 183 44.14 1.45 -22.27
CA PRO A 183 44.81 1.06 -23.51
C PRO A 183 44.01 0.02 -24.31
N ASN A 184 43.86 0.25 -25.62
CA ASN A 184 43.20 -0.66 -26.55
C ASN A 184 44.14 -1.84 -26.92
N PRO A 185 43.78 -3.11 -26.63
CA PRO A 185 44.64 -4.27 -26.87
C PRO A 185 44.72 -4.75 -28.34
N GLU A 186 44.17 -4.02 -29.32
CA GLU A 186 44.18 -4.43 -30.74
C GLU A 186 45.28 -3.78 -31.61
N ARG A 187 46.31 -3.14 -31.03
CA ARG A 187 47.38 -2.47 -31.82
C ARG A 187 48.76 -3.13 -31.81
N ASP A 188 48.92 -4.35 -31.30
CA ASP A 188 50.24 -5.00 -31.24
C ASP A 188 50.50 -6.13 -32.27
N PHE A 189 49.59 -6.35 -33.23
CA PHE A 189 49.79 -7.38 -34.26
C PHE A 189 50.28 -6.89 -35.63
N GLN A 190 50.78 -5.66 -35.75
CA GLN A 190 51.33 -5.13 -37.02
C GLN A 190 52.75 -4.55 -36.96
N ARG A 191 53.54 -4.81 -35.91
CA ARG A 191 54.94 -4.34 -35.81
C ARG A 191 56.02 -5.42 -35.68
N ALA A 192 55.72 -6.68 -36.00
CA ALA A 192 56.72 -7.74 -36.13
C ALA A 192 56.98 -8.07 -37.61
N SER A 193 57.55 -7.13 -38.36
CA SER A 193 58.20 -7.35 -39.67
C SER A 193 58.96 -6.08 -40.07
N ARG A 194 60.04 -5.78 -39.36
CA ARG A 194 61.18 -4.98 -39.84
C ARG A 194 62.25 -4.97 -38.73
N ASN A 195 63.45 -5.37 -39.16
CA ASN A 195 64.71 -5.56 -38.43
C ASN A 195 64.88 -6.94 -37.81
#